data_AF-D4ZHG3-F1
#
_entry.id   AF-D4ZHG3-F1
#
_cell.length_a   1.000
_cell.length_b   1.000
_cell.length_c   1.000
_cell.angle_alpha   90.00
_cell.angle_beta   90.00
_cell.angle_gamma   90.00
#
_symmetry.space_group_name_H-M   'P 1'
#
loop_
_entity.id
_entity.type
_entity.pdbx_description
1 polymer ?
#
loop_
_entity_poly.entity_id
_entity_poly.type
_entity_poly.pdbx_seq_one_letter_code
_entity_poly.pdbx_strand_id
1 'polypeptide(L)'
;MKSKVPVIIGSIFAAYTAFVAVVVLVYEPTPDEMHWEDRQAYNNAQLADIIIGQSLSDIKQRMGKADFSEAKVTGDDALQVLFYRTHHAQSDGKTTRDECTPLLFKNQQLIAWGSDTYDQYLAASIGS
;
A
#
# COMPACT_ATOMS: atom_id res chain seq x y z
N MET A 1 15.72 -48.95 -31.46
CA MET A 1 16.32 -47.67 -31.01
C MET A 1 15.55 -47.20 -29.77
N LYS A 2 16.21 -46.89 -28.65
CA LYS A 2 15.51 -46.39 -27.44
C LYS A 2 15.04 -44.95 -27.70
N SER A 3 13.76 -44.67 -27.45
CA SER A 3 13.20 -43.32 -27.64
C SER A 3 13.82 -42.35 -26.63
N LYS A 4 14.31 -41.20 -27.13
CA LYS A 4 14.85 -40.11 -26.29
C LYS A 4 13.74 -39.22 -25.70
N VAL A 5 12.49 -39.42 -26.11
CA VAL A 5 11.33 -38.58 -25.75
C VAL A 5 11.14 -38.47 -24.23
N PRO A 6 11.22 -39.54 -23.41
CA PRO A 6 11.04 -39.42 -21.97
C PRO A 6 12.10 -38.56 -21.29
N VAL A 7 13.35 -38.63 -21.76
CA VAL A 7 14.46 -37.81 -21.24
C VAL A 7 14.24 -36.34 -21.56
N ILE A 8 13.79 -36.03 -22.78
CA ILE A 8 13.50 -34.65 -23.19
C ILE A 8 12.38 -34.06 -22.33
N ILE A 9 11.27 -34.81 -22.13
CA ILE A 9 10.15 -34.36 -21.29
C ILE A 9 10.61 -34.16 -19.84
N GLY A 10 11.37 -35.11 -19.29
CA GLY A 10 11.91 -35.00 -17.93
C GLY A 10 12.81 -33.77 -17.75
N SER A 11 13.69 -33.49 -18.72
CA SER A 11 14.56 -32.32 -18.69
C SER A 11 13.78 -31.00 -18.76
N ILE A 12 12.75 -30.91 -19.60
CA ILE A 12 11.89 -29.71 -19.69
C ILE A 12 11.16 -29.47 -18.36
N PHE A 13 10.59 -30.52 -17.77
CA PHE A 13 9.91 -30.43 -16.48
C PHE A 13 10.87 -29.95 -15.38
N ALA A 14 12.06 -30.55 -15.27
CA ALA A 14 13.06 -30.15 -14.30
C ALA A 14 13.51 -28.69 -14.48
N ALA A 15 13.70 -28.24 -15.72
CA ALA A 15 14.04 -26.86 -16.02
C ALA A 15 12.93 -25.88 -15.62
N TYR A 16 11.66 -26.23 -15.90
CA TYR A 16 10.52 -25.42 -15.50
C TYR A 16 10.37 -25.34 -13.97
N THR A 17 10.51 -26.46 -13.25
CA THR A 17 10.46 -26.47 -11.78
C THR A 17 11.58 -25.61 -11.18
N ALA A 18 12.81 -25.71 -11.72
CA ALA A 18 13.92 -24.87 -11.27
C ALA A 18 13.63 -23.37 -11.51
N PHE A 19 13.06 -23.02 -12.66
CA PHE A 19 12.65 -21.65 -12.96
C PHE A 19 11.60 -21.13 -11.97
N VAL A 20 10.53 -21.89 -11.71
CA VAL A 20 9.49 -21.50 -10.74
C VAL A 20 10.07 -21.35 -9.33
N ALA A 21 10.97 -22.24 -8.91
CA ALA A 21 11.62 -22.15 -7.61
C ALA A 21 12.45 -20.85 -7.49
N VAL A 22 13.18 -20.46 -8.54
CA VAL A 22 13.90 -19.19 -8.56
C VAL A 22 12.94 -18.01 -8.46
N VAL A 23 11.82 -18.03 -9.20
CA VAL A 23 10.82 -16.96 -9.12
C VAL A 23 10.26 -16.83 -7.71
N VAL A 24 9.83 -17.93 -7.08
CA VAL A 24 9.25 -17.91 -5.73
C VAL A 24 10.25 -17.45 -4.66
N LEU A 25 11.55 -17.76 -4.82
CA LEU A 25 12.59 -17.37 -3.85
C LEU A 25 13.08 -15.93 -4.01
N VAL A 26 12.88 -15.31 -5.18
CA VAL A 26 13.42 -13.98 -5.50
C VAL A 26 12.34 -12.91 -5.60
N TYR A 27 11.08 -13.29 -5.83
CA TYR A 27 9.99 -12.34 -5.97
C TYR A 27 9.49 -11.83 -4.60
N GLU A 28 9.63 -10.53 -4.36
CA GLU A 28 9.01 -9.83 -3.24
C GLU A 28 7.80 -9.04 -3.75
N PRO A 29 6.56 -9.34 -3.28
CA PRO A 29 5.38 -8.62 -3.72
C PRO A 29 5.43 -7.17 -3.25
N THR A 30 5.04 -6.24 -4.12
CA THR A 30 4.81 -4.85 -3.72
C THR A 30 3.59 -4.75 -2.79
N PRO A 31 3.44 -3.70 -1.97
CA PRO A 31 2.25 -3.51 -1.13
C PRO A 31 0.92 -3.57 -1.90
N ASP A 32 0.95 -3.23 -3.20
CA ASP A 32 -0.21 -3.28 -4.08
C ASP A 32 -0.57 -4.69 -4.58
N GLU A 33 0.36 -5.63 -4.52
CA GLU A 33 0.20 -7.03 -4.92
C GLU A 33 -0.07 -7.96 -3.72
N MET A 34 0.15 -7.47 -2.49
CA MET A 34 -0.10 -8.22 -1.27
C MET A 34 -1.58 -8.57 -1.08
N HIS A 35 -1.85 -9.74 -0.48
CA HIS A 35 -3.18 -10.08 0.00
C HIS A 35 -3.61 -9.05 1.06
N TRP A 36 -4.93 -8.82 1.18
CA TRP A 36 -5.45 -7.71 2.00
C TRP A 36 -5.02 -7.81 3.48
N GLU A 37 -4.91 -9.02 4.02
CA GLU A 37 -4.46 -9.29 5.40
C GLU A 37 -3.00 -8.89 5.60
N ASP A 38 -2.14 -9.30 4.67
CA ASP A 38 -0.71 -8.99 4.71
C ASP A 38 -0.47 -7.49 4.50
N ARG A 39 -1.20 -6.88 3.55
CA ARG A 39 -1.16 -5.43 3.31
C ARG A 39 -1.60 -4.65 4.55
N GLN A 40 -2.65 -5.10 5.24
CA GLN A 40 -3.12 -4.46 6.46
C GLN A 40 -2.05 -4.51 7.57
N ALA A 41 -1.46 -5.69 7.80
CA ALA A 41 -0.38 -5.86 8.77
C ALA A 41 0.85 -5.00 8.40
N TYR A 42 1.22 -4.98 7.11
CA TYR A 42 2.29 -4.16 6.57
C TYR A 42 2.04 -2.67 6.80
N ASN A 43 0.88 -2.15 6.41
CA ASN A 43 0.52 -0.75 6.61
C ASN A 43 0.56 -0.34 8.08
N ASN A 44 0.03 -1.19 8.96
CA ASN A 44 0.04 -0.95 10.40
C ASN A 44 1.48 -0.90 10.96
N ALA A 45 2.38 -1.78 10.47
CA ALA A 45 3.79 -1.73 10.83
C ALA A 45 4.47 -0.46 10.30
N GLN A 46 4.21 -0.07 9.04
CA GLN A 46 4.80 1.14 8.46
C GLN A 46 4.37 2.42 9.20
N LEU A 47 3.13 2.48 9.70
CA LEU A 47 2.66 3.63 10.50
C LEU A 47 3.47 3.87 11.77
N ALA A 48 4.03 2.82 12.38
CA ALA A 48 4.90 2.97 13.55
C ALA A 48 6.21 3.71 13.22
N ASP A 49 6.65 3.67 11.97
CA ASP A 49 7.91 4.25 11.50
C ASP A 49 7.71 5.59 10.74
N ILE A 50 6.46 6.01 10.55
CA ILE A 50 6.14 7.27 9.89
C ILE A 50 6.45 8.46 10.80
N ILE A 51 7.11 9.46 10.22
CA ILE A 51 7.47 10.70 10.91
C ILE A 51 6.94 11.91 10.15
N ILE A 52 6.53 12.92 10.89
CA ILE A 52 6.10 14.21 10.33
C ILE A 52 7.22 14.82 9.48
N GLY A 53 6.84 15.43 8.36
CA GLY A 53 7.74 16.03 7.37
C GLY A 53 8.13 15.09 6.22
N GLN A 54 7.84 13.79 6.30
CA GLN A 54 8.04 12.86 5.17
C GLN A 54 7.26 13.30 3.93
N SER A 55 7.86 13.11 2.75
CA SER A 55 7.22 13.52 1.51
C SER A 55 6.09 12.56 1.10
N LEU A 56 5.08 13.09 0.42
CA LEU A 56 3.99 12.31 -0.16
C LEU A 56 4.51 11.20 -1.08
N SER A 57 5.57 11.46 -1.84
CA SER A 57 6.21 10.47 -2.71
C SER A 57 6.84 9.33 -1.93
N ASP A 58 7.55 9.63 -0.83
CA ASP A 58 8.20 8.59 -0.01
C ASP A 58 7.14 7.68 0.64
N ILE A 59 6.05 8.27 1.14
CA ILE A 59 4.94 7.51 1.72
C ILE A 59 4.30 6.60 0.65
N LYS A 60 4.01 7.12 -0.55
CA LYS A 60 3.43 6.31 -1.63
C LYS A 60 4.37 5.22 -2.13
N GLN A 61 5.67 5.48 -2.18
CA GLN A 61 6.66 4.47 -2.56
C GLN A 61 6.74 3.34 -1.53
N ARG A 62 6.63 3.68 -0.24
CA ARG A 62 6.72 2.72 0.86
C ARG A 62 5.41 1.95 1.07
N MET A 63 4.28 2.65 1.15
CA MET A 63 2.98 2.06 1.49
C MET A 63 2.14 1.65 0.27
N GLY A 64 2.61 1.95 -0.94
CA GLY A 64 1.84 1.74 -2.17
C GLY A 64 0.68 2.72 -2.31
N LYS A 65 -0.31 2.33 -3.12
CA LYS A 65 -1.51 3.14 -3.38
C LYS A 65 -2.36 3.28 -2.10
N ALA A 66 -2.95 4.45 -1.89
CA ALA A 66 -3.96 4.61 -0.84
C ALA A 66 -5.31 4.01 -1.26
N ASP A 67 -6.05 3.43 -0.31
CA ASP A 67 -7.41 2.93 -0.53
C ASP A 67 -8.37 4.06 -0.93
N PHE A 68 -8.23 5.21 -0.26
CA PHE A 68 -8.93 6.45 -0.58
C PHE A 68 -8.00 7.64 -0.56
N SER A 69 -8.36 8.71 -1.28
CA SER A 69 -7.67 9.98 -1.21
C SER A 69 -8.62 11.14 -1.43
N GLU A 70 -8.42 12.24 -0.70
CA GLU A 70 -9.09 13.51 -0.94
C GLU A 70 -8.05 14.64 -0.95
N ALA A 71 -8.36 15.75 -1.62
CA ALA A 71 -7.50 16.92 -1.62
C ALA A 71 -8.32 18.20 -1.78
N LYS A 72 -7.82 19.30 -1.21
CA LYS A 72 -8.37 20.65 -1.36
C LYS A 72 -7.28 21.70 -1.23
N VAL A 73 -7.59 22.90 -1.70
CA VAL A 73 -6.74 24.09 -1.50
C VAL A 73 -7.35 24.95 -0.40
N THR A 74 -6.52 25.34 0.56
CA THR A 74 -6.87 26.20 1.70
C THR A 74 -5.90 27.37 1.73
N GLY A 75 -6.37 28.58 1.38
CA GLY A 75 -5.50 29.73 1.16
C GLY A 75 -4.49 29.43 0.05
N ASP A 76 -3.20 29.56 0.35
CA ASP A 76 -2.08 29.21 -0.55
C ASP A 76 -1.60 27.76 -0.40
N ASP A 77 -2.19 26.99 0.50
CA ASP A 77 -1.73 25.64 0.84
C ASP A 77 -2.57 24.55 0.16
N ALA A 78 -1.89 23.54 -0.39
CA ALA A 78 -2.53 22.33 -0.90
C ALA A 78 -2.57 21.26 0.19
N LEU A 79 -3.79 20.89 0.62
CA LEU A 79 -4.02 19.79 1.55
C LEU A 79 -4.42 18.52 0.78
N GLN A 80 -3.84 17.39 1.17
CA GLN A 80 -4.20 16.08 0.67
C GLN A 80 -4.26 15.10 1.83
N VAL A 81 -5.31 14.28 1.90
CA VAL A 81 -5.41 13.18 2.86
C VAL A 81 -5.42 11.85 2.11
N LEU A 82 -4.56 10.93 2.55
CA LEU A 82 -4.52 9.54 2.07
C LEU A 82 -5.05 8.63 3.17
N PHE A 83 -5.83 7.62 2.78
CA PHE A 83 -6.35 6.62 3.69
C PHE A 83 -5.75 5.26 3.34
N TYR A 84 -5.10 4.63 4.31
CA TYR A 84 -4.56 3.28 4.18
C TYR A 84 -5.31 2.35 5.13
N ARG A 85 -5.76 1.19 4.65
CA ARG A 85 -6.36 0.13 5.49
C ARG A 85 -5.33 -0.37 6.48
N THR A 86 -5.68 -0.35 7.76
CA THR A 86 -4.77 -0.66 8.88
C THR A 86 -5.40 -1.58 9.91
N HIS A 87 -6.72 -1.75 9.86
CA HIS A 87 -7.46 -2.61 10.74
C HIS A 87 -8.70 -3.15 10.03
N HIS A 88 -9.28 -4.19 10.60
CA HIS A 88 -10.45 -4.86 10.07
C HIS A 88 -11.65 -4.55 10.96
N ALA A 89 -12.70 -4.00 10.37
CA ALA A 89 -13.99 -3.76 11.03
C ALA A 89 -15.03 -4.79 10.58
N GLN A 90 -15.11 -5.08 9.28
CA GLN A 90 -16.15 -5.94 8.70
C GLN A 90 -15.61 -6.90 7.63
N SER A 91 -16.14 -8.12 7.59
CA SER A 91 -15.76 -9.16 6.61
C SER A 91 -16.76 -9.24 5.45
N ASP A 92 -17.12 -8.10 4.87
CA ASP A 92 -18.05 -8.00 3.74
C ASP A 92 -17.35 -7.94 2.37
N GLY A 93 -16.02 -7.98 2.36
CA GLY A 93 -15.19 -7.92 1.16
C GLY A 93 -15.01 -6.50 0.60
N LYS A 94 -15.43 -5.46 1.32
CA LYS A 94 -15.32 -4.07 0.90
C LYS A 94 -14.53 -3.26 1.93
N THR A 95 -13.47 -2.59 1.50
CA THR A 95 -12.77 -1.63 2.37
C THR A 95 -13.64 -0.39 2.57
N THR A 96 -13.81 0.05 3.81
CA THR A 96 -14.49 1.29 4.18
C THR A 96 -13.54 2.25 4.92
N ARG A 97 -13.90 3.53 5.05
CA ARG A 97 -13.01 4.55 5.63
C ARG A 97 -12.73 4.34 7.11
N ASP A 98 -13.69 3.74 7.83
CA ASP A 98 -13.58 3.37 9.23
C ASP A 98 -12.62 2.20 9.47
N GLU A 99 -12.10 1.55 8.41
CA GLU A 99 -11.03 0.55 8.47
C GLU A 99 -9.64 1.13 8.15
N CYS A 100 -9.59 2.44 7.89
CA CYS A 100 -8.39 3.12 7.43
C CYS A 100 -7.83 4.10 8.46
N THR A 101 -6.52 4.31 8.42
CA THR A 101 -5.87 5.43 9.10
C THR A 101 -5.59 6.56 8.09
N PRO A 102 -6.05 7.79 8.35
CA PRO A 102 -5.76 8.94 7.51
C PRO A 102 -4.36 9.49 7.77
N LEU A 103 -3.69 9.90 6.70
CA LEU A 103 -2.43 10.64 6.67
C LEU A 103 -2.67 11.95 5.94
N LEU A 104 -2.51 13.08 6.64
CA LEU A 104 -2.72 14.42 6.10
C LEU A 104 -1.39 15.05 5.69
N PHE A 105 -1.37 15.53 4.46
CA PHE A 105 -0.28 16.22 3.82
C PHE A 105 -0.66 17.67 3.58
N LYS A 106 0.32 18.55 3.78
CA LYS A 106 0.29 19.95 3.40
C LYS A 106 1.47 20.23 2.48
N ASN A 107 1.21 20.75 1.29
CA ASN A 107 2.24 21.03 0.28
C ASN A 107 3.17 19.83 0.05
N GLN A 108 2.58 18.63 -0.06
CA GLN A 108 3.27 17.35 -0.27
C GLN A 108 4.14 16.86 0.92
N GLN A 109 4.03 17.47 2.10
CA GLN A 109 4.70 17.02 3.33
C GLN A 109 3.69 16.52 4.35
N LEU A 110 3.98 15.39 4.98
CA LEU A 110 3.13 14.83 6.03
C LEU A 110 3.11 15.76 7.25
N ILE A 111 1.91 16.17 7.69
CA ILE A 111 1.74 17.06 8.84
C ILE A 111 0.94 16.43 9.99
N ALA A 112 0.14 15.40 9.72
CA ALA A 112 -0.60 14.66 10.74
C ALA A 112 -0.97 13.26 10.23
N TRP A 113 -1.21 12.32 11.14
CA TRP A 113 -1.80 11.01 10.86
C TRP A 113 -2.48 10.46 12.12
N GLY A 114 -3.44 9.55 11.96
CA GLY A 114 -4.24 8.99 13.07
C GLY A 114 -5.70 9.43 13.07
N SER A 115 -6.49 8.98 14.04
CA SER A 115 -7.96 9.09 14.07
C SER A 115 -8.48 10.50 13.82
N ASP A 116 -7.88 11.50 14.45
CA ASP A 116 -8.41 12.87 14.47
C ASP A 116 -7.97 13.69 13.24
N THR A 117 -7.18 13.08 12.35
CA THR A 117 -6.55 13.74 11.21
C THR A 117 -7.57 14.11 10.14
N TYR A 118 -8.62 13.30 9.96
CA TYR A 118 -9.63 13.62 8.96
C TYR A 118 -10.49 14.82 9.38
N ASP A 119 -10.79 14.97 10.67
CA ASP A 119 -11.50 16.13 11.18
C ASP A 119 -10.69 17.42 11.00
N GLN A 120 -9.36 17.35 11.19
CA GLN A 120 -8.45 18.47 10.89
C GLN A 120 -8.47 18.83 9.40
N TYR A 121 -8.47 17.82 8.52
CA TYR A 121 -8.64 18.04 7.08
C TYR A 121 -9.97 18.75 6.81
N LEU A 122 -11.09 18.28 7.37
CA LEU A 122 -12.42 18.88 7.14
C LEU A 122 -12.52 20.32 7.67
N ALA A 123 -11.94 20.60 8.84
CA ALA A 123 -11.99 21.91 9.49
C ALA A 123 -11.26 23.03 8.72
N ALA A 124 -10.29 22.70 7.87
CA ALA A 124 -9.57 23.68 7.05
C ALA A 124 -10.52 24.39 6.06
N SER A 125 -10.56 25.72 6.06
CA SER A 125 -11.43 26.51 5.17
C SER A 125 -10.95 26.47 3.72
N ILE A 126 -11.87 26.54 2.76
CA ILE A 126 -11.54 26.74 1.34
C ILE A 126 -11.69 28.22 1.04
N GLY A 127 -10.62 28.86 0.54
CA GLY A 127 -10.59 30.30 0.23
C GLY A 127 -10.53 31.18 1.49
N SER A 128 -9.33 31.68 1.80
CA SER A 128 -9.11 32.79 2.75
C SER A 128 -8.61 33.99 1.97
#